data_AF-A0A429FTB2-F1
#
_entry.id   AF-A0A429FTB2-F1
#
_cell.length_a   1.000
_cell.length_b   1.000
_cell.length_c   1.000
_cell.angle_alpha   90.00
_cell.angle_beta   90.00
_cell.angle_gamma   90.00
#
_symmetry.space_group_name_H-M   'P 1'
#
loop_
_entity.id
_entity.type
_entity.pdbx_description
1 polymer ?
#
loop_
_entity_poly.entity_id
_entity_poly.type
_entity_poly.pdbx_seq_one_letter_code
_entity_poly.pdbx_strand_id
1 'polypeptide(L)'
;MWSAIVLGFLGGVMGGNGVPHFVRGITRQSYPNLFGTGPIPNLIGGWVGLVASVLLLALAGPGEHPGWTFGAAAAGVLAIGLLHAGPGPFGASEEPSGA
;
A
#
# COMPACT_ATOMS: atom_id res chain seq x y z
N MET A 1 -22.59 3.42 -3.97
CA MET A 1 -22.04 3.55 -2.60
C MET A 1 -21.19 2.34 -2.18
N TRP A 2 -21.69 1.10 -2.16
CA TRP A 2 -20.88 -0.05 -1.71
C TRP A 2 -19.62 -0.28 -2.57
N SER A 3 -19.74 -0.15 -3.89
CA SER A 3 -18.60 -0.16 -4.82
C SER A 3 -17.56 0.91 -4.49
N ALA A 4 -17.99 2.13 -4.19
CA ALA A 4 -17.12 3.25 -3.81
C ALA A 4 -16.33 2.95 -2.53
N ILE A 5 -16.97 2.31 -1.54
CA ILE A 5 -16.32 1.90 -0.29
C ILE A 5 -15.30 0.79 -0.55
N VAL A 6 -15.71 -0.29 -1.22
CA VAL A 6 -14.83 -1.46 -1.45
C VAL A 6 -13.64 -1.09 -2.33
N LEU A 7 -13.89 -0.45 -3.47
CA LEU A 7 -12.83 -0.05 -4.40
C LEU A 7 -11.97 1.08 -3.83
N GLY A 8 -12.58 2.02 -3.09
CA GLY A 8 -11.84 3.05 -2.38
C GLY A 8 -10.89 2.45 -1.34
N PHE A 9 -11.38 1.54 -0.50
CA PHE A 9 -10.58 0.84 0.50
C PHE A 9 -9.43 0.05 -0.14
N LEU A 10 -9.71 -0.76 -1.16
CA LEU A 10 -8.67 -1.52 -1.87
C LEU A 10 -7.67 -0.58 -2.55
N GLY A 11 -8.13 0.54 -3.14
CA GLY A 11 -7.27 1.55 -3.72
C GLY A 11 -6.32 2.16 -2.68
N GLY A 12 -6.83 2.44 -1.48
CA GLY A 12 -6.04 2.88 -0.34
C GLY A 12 -5.00 1.86 0.10
N VAL A 13 -5.39 0.59 0.25
CA VAL A 13 -4.47 -0.50 0.62
C VAL A 13 -3.36 -0.66 -0.43
N MET A 14 -3.71 -0.69 -1.72
CA MET A 14 -2.72 -0.81 -2.80
C MET A 14 -1.76 0.37 -2.85
N GLY A 15 -2.26 1.59 -2.64
CA GLY A 15 -1.45 2.79 -2.60
C GLY A 15 -0.51 2.80 -1.41
N GLY A 16 -1.04 2.57 -0.21
CA GLY A 16 -0.25 2.50 1.03
C GLY A 16 0.80 1.38 1.00
N ASN A 17 0.49 0.23 0.39
CA ASN A 17 1.45 -0.86 0.19
C ASN A 17 2.50 -0.52 -0.87
N GLY A 18 2.12 0.17 -1.95
CA GLY A 18 3.01 0.50 -3.05
C GLY A 18 4.13 1.47 -2.67
N VAL A 19 3.85 2.43 -1.78
CA VAL A 19 4.82 3.46 -1.35
C VAL A 19 6.13 2.88 -0.79
N PRO A 20 6.15 2.02 0.26
CA PRO A 20 7.40 1.51 0.81
C PRO A 20 8.20 0.71 -0.22
N HIS A 21 7.56 -0.14 -1.03
CA HIS A 21 8.25 -0.87 -2.10
C HIS A 21 8.87 0.08 -3.14
N PHE A 22 8.12 1.09 -3.59
CA PHE A 22 8.60 2.05 -4.58
C PHE A 22 9.80 2.84 -4.05
N VAL A 23 9.69 3.36 -2.82
CA VAL A 23 10.76 4.10 -2.14
C VAL A 23 12.01 3.24 -1.96
N ARG A 24 11.88 2.00 -1.46
CA ARG A 24 13.01 1.07 -1.32
C ARG A 24 13.66 0.75 -2.66
N GLY A 25 12.86 0.61 -3.72
CA GLY A 25 13.36 0.40 -5.08
C GLY A 25 14.20 1.55 -5.62
N ILE A 26 13.69 2.78 -5.59
CA ILE A 26 14.41 3.97 -6.09
C ILE A 26 15.61 4.34 -5.23
N THR A 27 15.61 3.96 -3.94
CA THR A 27 16.72 4.19 -3.00
C THR A 27 17.76 3.06 -3.00
N ARG A 28 17.61 2.04 -3.87
CA ARG A 28 18.50 0.87 -3.96
C ARG A 28 18.60 0.04 -2.68
N GLN A 29 17.52 -0.01 -1.91
CA GLN A 29 17.44 -0.79 -0.68
C GLN A 29 16.68 -2.10 -0.92
N SER A 30 17.13 -3.16 -0.27
CA SER A 30 16.44 -4.44 -0.28
C SER A 30 15.24 -4.40 0.65
N TYR A 31 14.14 -5.00 0.21
CA TYR A 31 12.91 -5.15 0.99
C TYR A 31 12.15 -6.39 0.49
N PRO A 32 11.62 -7.25 1.37
CA PRO A 32 10.89 -8.45 0.93
C PRO A 32 9.70 -8.08 0.06
N ASN A 33 9.62 -8.66 -1.14
CA ASN A 33 8.54 -8.45 -2.09
C ASN A 33 8.27 -9.77 -2.86
N LEU A 34 7.05 -9.92 -3.37
CA LEU A 34 6.58 -11.08 -4.13
C LEU A 34 7.48 -11.42 -5.33
N PHE A 35 8.03 -10.39 -5.97
CA PHE A 35 8.89 -10.52 -7.15
C PHE A 35 10.39 -10.69 -6.83
N GLY A 36 10.76 -10.77 -5.54
CA GLY A 36 12.14 -10.87 -5.06
C GLY A 36 12.53 -9.70 -4.14
N THR A 37 13.70 -9.80 -3.52
CA THR A 37 14.13 -8.88 -2.44
C THR A 37 14.94 -7.67 -2.91
N GLY A 38 15.38 -7.65 -4.17
CA GLY A 38 16.27 -6.62 -4.71
C GLY A 38 15.59 -5.29 -5.05
N PRO A 39 16.37 -4.24 -5.37
CA PRO A 39 15.84 -2.92 -5.70
C PRO A 39 14.89 -2.88 -6.91
N ILE A 40 15.20 -3.59 -7.99
CA ILE A 40 14.36 -3.59 -9.20
C ILE A 40 13.01 -4.26 -8.94
N PRO A 41 12.94 -5.46 -8.34
CA PRO A 41 11.67 -6.04 -7.90
C PRO A 41 10.84 -5.09 -7.03
N ASN A 42 11.46 -4.40 -6.06
CA ASN A 42 10.78 -3.42 -5.22
C ASN A 42 10.25 -2.22 -5.99
N LEU A 43 11.03 -1.66 -6.91
CA LEU A 43 10.58 -0.58 -7.78
C LEU A 43 9.35 -1.00 -8.59
N ILE A 44 9.42 -2.16 -9.26
CA ILE A 44 8.33 -2.67 -10.10
C ILE A 44 7.09 -2.97 -9.25
N GLY A 45 7.25 -3.68 -8.13
CA GLY A 45 6.14 -4.01 -7.24
C GLY A 45 5.46 -2.77 -6.65
N GLY A 46 6.25 -1.79 -6.21
CA GLY A 46 5.74 -0.52 -5.71
C GLY A 46 5.00 0.26 -6.79
N TRP A 47 5.57 0.36 -7.99
CA TRP A 47 4.93 1.02 -9.13
C TRP A 47 3.61 0.36 -9.52
N VAL A 48 3.55 -0.97 -9.61
CA VAL A 48 2.31 -1.71 -9.87
C VAL A 48 1.25 -1.43 -8.81
N GLY A 49 1.62 -1.40 -7.52
CA GLY A 49 0.71 -1.05 -6.44
C GLY A 49 0.14 0.37 -6.56
N LEU A 50 0.98 1.34 -6.91
CA LEU A 50 0.55 2.73 -7.13
C LEU A 50 -0.38 2.86 -8.35
N VAL A 51 -0.08 2.18 -9.46
CA VAL A 51 -0.96 2.15 -10.64
C VAL A 51 -2.30 1.51 -10.30
N ALA A 52 -2.29 0.37 -9.61
CA ALA A 52 -3.51 -0.31 -9.17
C ALA A 52 -4.35 0.58 -8.25
N SER A 53 -3.72 1.34 -7.34
CA SER A 53 -4.39 2.33 -6.49
C SER A 53 -5.16 3.37 -7.31
N VAL A 54 -4.50 3.99 -8.30
CA VAL A 54 -5.12 5.01 -9.17
C VAL A 54 -6.29 4.42 -9.95
N LEU A 55 -6.11 3.23 -10.53
CA LEU A 55 -7.19 2.56 -11.27
C LEU A 55 -8.39 2.26 -10.36
N LEU A 56 -8.16 1.67 -9.19
CA LEU A 56 -9.23 1.37 -8.23
C LEU A 56 -9.97 2.62 -7.77
N LEU A 57 -9.25 3.71 -7.49
CA LEU A 57 -9.86 4.99 -7.11
C LEU A 57 -10.65 5.62 -8.26
N ALA A 58 -10.19 5.51 -9.50
CA ALA A 58 -10.95 5.97 -10.66
C ALA A 58 -12.24 5.15 -10.85
N LEU A 59 -12.17 3.82 -10.72
CA LEU A 59 -13.34 2.94 -10.80
C LEU A 59 -14.29 3.08 -9.59
N ALA A 60 -13.82 3.59 -8.45
CA ALA A 60 -14.65 3.80 -7.27
C ALA A 60 -15.69 4.92 -7.41
N GLY A 61 -15.69 5.67 -8.52
CA GLY A 61 -16.65 6.75 -8.77
C GLY A 61 -16.54 7.94 -7.81
N PRO A 62 -15.36 8.54 -7.62
CA PRO A 62 -15.17 9.65 -6.68
C PRO A 62 -15.98 10.90 -7.05
N GLY A 63 -16.43 11.04 -8.30
CA GLY A 63 -17.34 12.11 -8.72
C GLY A 63 -18.76 11.94 -8.18
N GLU A 64 -19.20 10.71 -7.92
CA GLU A 64 -20.55 10.38 -7.48
C GLU A 64 -20.63 10.22 -5.95
N HIS A 65 -19.57 9.69 -5.34
CA HIS A 65 -19.52 9.39 -3.91
C HIS A 65 -18.16 9.78 -3.27
N PRO A 66 -17.73 11.05 -3.37
CA PRO A 66 -16.37 11.47 -2.97
C PRO A 66 -16.04 11.11 -1.52
N GLY A 67 -16.95 11.40 -0.59
CA GLY A 67 -16.73 11.14 0.84
C GLY A 67 -16.52 9.65 1.14
N TRP A 68 -17.31 8.77 0.52
CA TRP A 68 -17.17 7.32 0.71
C TRP A 68 -15.92 6.77 0.04
N THR A 69 -15.59 7.21 -1.18
CA THR A 69 -14.39 6.78 -1.89
C THR A 69 -13.12 7.18 -1.13
N PHE A 70 -12.97 8.46 -0.80
CA PHE A 70 -11.75 8.96 -0.15
C PHE A 70 -11.68 8.59 1.33
N GLY A 71 -12.81 8.53 2.04
CA GLY A 71 -12.87 8.05 3.42
C GLY A 71 -12.45 6.59 3.52
N ALA A 72 -12.97 5.73 2.63
CA ALA A 72 -12.56 4.33 2.58
C ALA A 72 -11.10 4.16 2.16
N ALA A 73 -10.61 4.96 1.20
CA ALA A 73 -9.21 4.96 0.80
C ALA A 73 -8.27 5.35 1.96
N ALA A 74 -8.61 6.40 2.72
CA ALA A 74 -7.85 6.79 3.90
C ALA A 74 -7.81 5.67 4.95
N ALA A 75 -8.95 4.99 5.18
CA ALA A 75 -9.00 3.82 6.05
C ALA A 75 -8.13 2.65 5.54
N GLY A 76 -8.10 2.41 4.22
CA GLY A 76 -7.24 1.39 3.60
C GLY A 76 -5.75 1.68 3.77
N VAL A 77 -5.34 2.94 3.54
CA VAL A 77 -3.96 3.39 3.79
C VAL A 77 -3.58 3.21 5.26
N LEU A 78 -4.46 3.58 6.19
CA LEU A 78 -4.21 3.40 7.62
C LEU A 78 -4.07 1.92 7.98
N ALA A 79 -4.97 1.06 7.48
CA ALA A 79 -4.94 -0.37 7.77
C ALA A 79 -3.62 -1.01 7.33
N ILE A 80 -3.18 -0.76 6.09
CA ILE A 80 -1.92 -1.31 5.60
C ILE A 80 -0.71 -0.66 6.27
N GLY A 81 -0.78 0.63 6.61
CA GLY A 81 0.24 1.32 7.38
C GLY A 81 0.44 0.74 8.78
N LEU A 82 -0.65 0.41 9.48
CA LEU A 82 -0.60 -0.28 10.77
C LEU A 82 -0.02 -1.69 10.66
N LEU A 83 -0.29 -2.41 9.57
CA LEU A 83 0.36 -3.70 9.31
C LEU A 83 1.88 -3.56 9.10
N HIS A 84 2.32 -2.52 8.39
CA HIS A 84 3.74 -2.23 8.20
C HIS A 84 4.43 -1.76 9.49
N ALA A 85 3.75 -0.97 10.31
CA ALA A 85 4.28 -0.44 11.57
C ALA A 85 4.21 -1.43 12.74
N GLY A 86 3.32 -2.42 12.65
CA GLY A 86 3.16 -3.49 13.64
C GLY A 86 4.03 -4.71 13.32
N PRO A 87 3.50 -5.95 13.38
CA PRO A 87 4.28 -7.17 13.18
C PRO A 87 4.90 -7.31 11.78
N GLY A 88 4.54 -6.44 10.84
CA GLY A 88 4.86 -6.59 9.43
C GLY A 88 4.07 -7.74 8.80
N PRO A 89 3.91 -7.75 7.46
CA PRO A 89 3.33 -8.90 6.75
C PRO A 89 4.16 -10.19 6.89
N PHE A 90 5.41 -10.08 7.39
CA PHE A 90 6.35 -11.19 7.56
C PHE A 90 6.77 -11.44 9.03
N GLY A 91 6.11 -10.82 10.01
CA GLY A 91 6.27 -11.20 11.43
C GLY A 91 7.62 -10.87 12.07
N ALA A 92 8.34 -9.86 11.60
CA ALA A 92 9.62 -9.48 12.20
C ALA A 92 9.38 -8.65 13.47
N SER A 93 9.45 -9.28 14.63
CA SER A 93 9.75 -8.58 15.88
C SER A 93 11.15 -7.99 15.75
N GLU A 94 11.28 -6.66 15.70
CA GLU A 94 12.56 -6.02 16.03
C GLU A 94 12.93 -6.49 17.44
N GLU A 95 13.98 -7.31 17.57
CA GLU A 95 14.64 -7.45 18.85
C GLU A 95 15.11 -6.05 19.27
N PRO A 96 14.85 -5.61 20.52
CA PRO A 96 15.33 -4.33 20.98
C PRO A 96 16.85 -4.30 20.83
N SER A 97 17.35 -3.37 20.02
CA SER A 97 18.79 -3.10 19.92
C SER A 97 19.31 -2.62 21.27
N GLY A 98 19.85 -3.55 22.06
CA GLY A 98 20.81 -3.30 23.15
C GLY A 98 20.23 -2.69 24.42
N ALA A 99 20.04 -3.54 25.44
CA ALA A 99 20.27 -3.19 26.84
C ALA A 99 21.70 -3.59 27.23
#